data_AF-A0A2D4FLY7-F1
#
_entry.id   AF-A0A2D4FLY7-F1
#
_cell.length_a   1.000
_cell.length_b   1.000
_cell.length_c   1.000
_cell.angle_alpha   90.00
_cell.angle_beta   90.00
_cell.angle_gamma   90.00
#
_symmetry.space_group_name_H-M   'P 1'
#
loop_
_entity.id
_entity.type
_entity.pdbx_description
1 polymer ?
#
loop_
_entity_poly.entity_id
_entity_poly.type
_entity_poly.pdbx_seq_one_letter_code
_entity_poly.pdbx_strand_id
1 'polypeptide(L)'
;FPGERVCVGEPWWEWEATLPGLLIAELGAFLPQVYEVVRPLVSLLHLTRSGLQNFEGLMALTNLAGTSERLRQKIVKEKAVPIIEGYMFEEHEMIRLAATECMCNLALSPQVAELFLAK
;
A
#
# COMPACT_ATOMS: atom_id res chain seq x y z
N PHE A 1 -4.72 -22.23 -15.42
CA PHE A 1 -4.81 -21.40 -16.63
C PHE A 1 -5.99 -21.90 -17.44
N PRO A 2 -7.12 -21.18 -17.45
CA PRO A 2 -7.20 -19.86 -18.10
C PRO A 2 -7.95 -18.77 -17.29
N GLY A 3 -7.54 -17.52 -17.51
CA GLY A 3 -8.42 -16.36 -17.65
C GLY A 3 -9.37 -15.99 -16.52
N GLU A 4 -8.85 -15.42 -15.43
CA GLU A 4 -9.63 -14.44 -14.66
C GLU A 4 -9.07 -13.06 -14.95
N ARG A 5 -9.88 -12.28 -15.66
CA ARG A 5 -9.69 -10.84 -15.83
C ARG A 5 -9.64 -10.24 -14.43
N VAL A 6 -8.48 -9.70 -14.06
CA VAL A 6 -8.42 -8.70 -12.99
C VAL A 6 -9.24 -7.52 -13.50
N CYS A 7 -10.48 -7.38 -13.01
CA CYS A 7 -11.29 -6.19 -13.26
C CYS A 7 -10.64 -5.03 -12.52
N VAL A 8 -9.69 -4.36 -13.18
CA VAL A 8 -9.20 -3.05 -12.76
C VAL A 8 -10.33 -2.06 -13.03
N GLY A 9 -11.04 -1.63 -11.98
CA GLY A 9 -11.92 -0.45 -12.07
C GLY A 9 -13.30 -0.53 -11.40
N GLU A 10 -13.74 -1.68 -10.88
CA GLU A 10 -15.04 -1.74 -10.19
C GLU A 10 -14.88 -1.35 -8.70
N PRO A 11 -15.61 -0.35 -8.19
CA PRO A 11 -15.57 0.01 -6.79
C PRO A 11 -16.09 -1.12 -5.90
N TRP A 12 -15.37 -1.44 -4.84
CA TRP A 12 -15.71 -2.52 -3.90
C TRP A 12 -17.12 -2.44 -3.28
N TRP A 13 -17.78 -1.27 -3.30
CA TRP A 13 -19.14 -1.07 -2.77
C TRP A 13 -20.24 -1.73 -3.64
N GLU A 14 -19.96 -2.10 -4.88
CA GLU A 14 -20.94 -2.66 -5.82
C GLU A 14 -21.31 -4.12 -5.50
N TRP A 15 -20.49 -4.79 -4.67
CA TRP A 15 -20.70 -6.15 -4.15
C TRP A 15 -21.33 -6.18 -2.75
N GLU A 16 -21.54 -5.02 -2.11
CA GLU A 16 -22.08 -4.92 -0.75
C GLU A 16 -23.62 -5.09 -0.69
N ALA A 17 -24.32 -4.98 -1.83
CA ALA A 17 -25.79 -4.94 -1.84
C ALA A 17 -26.49 -6.30 -1.70
N THR A 18 -25.76 -7.43 -1.72
CA THR A 18 -26.33 -8.79 -1.69
C THR A 18 -25.81 -9.68 -0.57
N LEU A 19 -24.94 -9.18 0.32
CA LEU A 19 -24.34 -9.99 1.38
C LEU A 19 -25.13 -9.89 2.69
N PRO A 20 -25.57 -11.02 3.28
CA PRO A 20 -26.27 -11.01 4.56
C PRO A 20 -25.35 -10.42 5.64
N GLY A 21 -25.91 -9.57 6.50
CA GLY A 21 -25.18 -8.67 7.42
C GLY A 21 -24.19 -9.31 8.42
N LEU A 22 -24.00 -10.63 8.40
CA LEU A 22 -22.94 -11.33 9.11
C LEU A 22 -21.56 -11.13 8.46
N LEU A 23 -21.47 -10.97 7.13
CA LEU A 23 -20.18 -10.81 6.42
C LEU A 23 -19.54 -9.43 6.66
N ILE A 24 -20.35 -8.40 6.93
CA ILE A 24 -19.87 -7.04 7.24
C ILE A 24 -19.10 -7.01 8.57
N ALA A 25 -19.49 -7.84 9.55
CA ALA A 25 -18.77 -7.98 10.81
C ALA A 25 -17.43 -8.72 10.63
N GLU A 26 -17.36 -9.73 9.75
CA GLU A 26 -16.12 -10.43 9.42
C GLU A 26 -15.15 -9.57 8.59
N LEU A 27 -15.66 -8.76 7.65
CA LEU A 27 -14.88 -7.71 6.95
C LEU A 27 -14.40 -6.62 7.92
N GLY A 28 -15.23 -6.22 8.88
CA GLY A 28 -14.86 -5.29 9.96
C GLY A 28 -13.76 -5.83 10.89
N ALA A 29 -13.71 -7.16 11.09
CA ALA A 29 -12.68 -7.85 11.88
C ALA A 29 -11.35 -8.07 11.12
N PHE A 30 -11.36 -7.99 9.79
CA PHE A 30 -10.14 -8.07 8.97
C PHE A 30 -9.38 -6.75 8.91
N LEU A 31 -10.10 -5.62 8.93
CA LEU A 31 -9.51 -4.28 8.94
C LEU A 31 -8.41 -4.09 10.01
N PRO A 32 -8.61 -4.41 11.32
CA PRO A 32 -7.56 -4.23 12.34
C PRO A 32 -6.26 -5.00 12.05
N GLN A 33 -6.34 -6.18 11.43
CA GLN A 33 -5.16 -7.01 11.12
C GLN A 33 -4.31 -6.38 10.02
N VAL A 34 -4.95 -5.74 9.04
CA VAL A 34 -4.26 -5.07 7.94
C VAL A 34 -3.49 -3.81 8.41
N TYR A 35 -3.89 -3.19 9.53
CA TYR A 35 -3.12 -2.08 10.11
C TYR A 35 -1.85 -2.55 10.82
N GLU A 36 -1.86 -3.73 11.43
CA GLU A 36 -0.70 -4.28 12.14
C GLU A 36 0.41 -4.72 11.18
N VAL A 37 0.07 -5.09 9.93
CA VAL A 37 1.08 -5.52 8.94
C VAL A 37 1.89 -4.36 8.36
N VAL A 38 1.43 -3.11 8.46
CA VAL A 38 2.17 -1.95 7.93
C VAL A 38 3.54 -1.81 8.62
N ARG A 39 3.59 -1.95 9.95
CA ARG A 39 4.83 -1.80 10.74
C ARG A 39 5.93 -2.81 10.36
N PRO A 40 5.65 -4.12 10.30
CA PRO A 40 6.65 -5.10 9.87
C PRO A 40 7.01 -4.96 8.39
N LEU A 41 6.07 -4.54 7.52
CA LEU A 41 6.36 -4.26 6.10
C LEU A 41 7.30 -3.06 5.92
N VAL A 42 7.13 -1.98 6.69
CA VAL A 42 8.08 -0.86 6.67
C VAL A 42 9.43 -1.28 7.26
N SER A 43 9.43 -2.14 8.28
CA SER A 43 10.66 -2.71 8.84
C SER A 43 11.36 -3.70 7.88
N LEU A 44 10.65 -4.20 6.87
CA LEU A 44 11.19 -5.03 5.80
C LEU A 44 12.06 -4.21 4.83
N LEU A 45 11.78 -2.93 4.66
CA LEU A 45 12.46 -2.04 3.72
C LEU A 45 13.86 -1.54 4.19
N HIS A 46 14.55 -2.29 5.05
CA HIS A 46 15.89 -1.92 5.49
C HIS A 46 16.97 -2.31 4.46
N LEU A 47 17.99 -1.45 4.31
CA LEU A 47 19.14 -1.59 3.41
C LEU A 47 19.92 -2.92 3.55
N THR A 48 19.74 -3.64 4.66
CA THR A 48 20.41 -4.91 4.94
C THR A 48 19.69 -6.13 4.38
N ARG A 49 18.52 -5.96 3.76
CA ARG A 49 17.71 -7.06 3.21
C ARG A 49 18.01 -7.31 1.73
N SER A 50 17.67 -8.51 1.25
CA SER A 50 17.85 -8.85 -0.15
C SER A 50 16.92 -8.02 -1.04
N GLY A 51 17.35 -7.70 -2.27
CA GLY A 51 16.55 -6.92 -3.21
C GLY A 51 15.15 -7.49 -3.46
N LEU A 52 15.00 -8.83 -3.41
CA LEU A 52 13.70 -9.49 -3.56
C LEU A 52 12.75 -9.20 -2.39
N GLN A 53 13.24 -9.20 -1.15
CA GLN A 53 12.41 -8.87 0.02
C GLN A 53 11.96 -7.41 0.00
N ASN A 54 12.85 -6.50 -0.43
CA ASN A 54 12.51 -5.09 -0.59
C ASN A 54 11.44 -4.91 -1.67
N PHE A 55 11.55 -5.63 -2.79
CA PHE A 55 10.56 -5.62 -3.87
C PHE A 55 9.19 -6.12 -3.39
N GLU A 56 9.11 -7.27 -2.73
CA GLU A 56 7.86 -7.82 -2.22
C GLU A 56 7.23 -6.92 -1.15
N GLY A 57 8.05 -6.33 -0.28
CA GLY A 57 7.62 -5.36 0.72
C GLY A 57 7.03 -4.09 0.08
N LEU A 58 7.69 -3.55 -0.95
CA LEU A 58 7.19 -2.38 -1.69
C LEU A 58 5.87 -2.69 -2.41
N MET A 59 5.79 -3.82 -3.12
CA MET A 59 4.56 -4.25 -3.80
C MET A 59 3.38 -4.41 -2.82
N ALA A 60 3.63 -5.00 -1.64
CA ALA A 60 2.62 -5.10 -0.60
C ALA A 60 2.17 -3.72 -0.11
N LEU A 61 3.10 -2.80 0.13
CA LEU A 61 2.79 -1.42 0.53
C LEU A 61 2.04 -0.65 -0.55
N THR A 62 2.37 -0.84 -1.84
CA THR A 62 1.66 -0.26 -2.98
C THR A 62 0.18 -0.67 -2.98
N ASN A 63 -0.09 -1.97 -2.81
CA ASN A 63 -1.45 -2.50 -2.73
C ASN A 63 -2.22 -1.91 -1.53
N LEU A 64 -1.58 -1.82 -0.36
CA LEU A 64 -2.19 -1.24 0.84
C LEU A 64 -2.47 0.26 0.68
N ALA A 65 -1.55 1.01 0.10
CA ALA A 65 -1.71 2.44 -0.17
C ALA A 65 -2.84 2.71 -1.18
N GLY A 66 -3.04 1.82 -2.15
CA GLY A 66 -4.14 1.91 -3.12
C GLY A 66 -5.53 1.59 -2.54
N THR A 67 -5.60 0.85 -1.43
CA THR A 67 -6.88 0.34 -0.90
C THR A 67 -7.66 1.36 -0.06
N SER A 68 -7.00 2.07 0.87
CA SER A 68 -7.71 2.94 1.82
C SER A 68 -6.88 4.13 2.32
N GLU A 69 -7.53 5.27 2.51
CA GLU A 69 -6.92 6.48 3.10
C GLU A 69 -6.36 6.22 4.49
N ARG A 70 -7.06 5.43 5.31
CA ARG A 70 -6.62 5.15 6.68
C ARG A 70 -5.31 4.33 6.71
N LEU A 71 -5.08 3.48 5.71
CA LEU A 71 -3.82 2.75 5.54
C LEU A 71 -2.70 3.67 5.07
N ARG A 72 -2.97 4.57 4.13
CA ARG A 72 -2.00 5.60 3.70
C ARG A 72 -1.53 6.44 4.88
N GLN A 73 -2.45 6.93 5.71
CA GLN A 73 -2.09 7.68 6.92
C GLN A 73 -1.23 6.88 7.90
N LYS A 74 -1.45 5.57 8.00
CA LYS A 74 -0.62 4.69 8.84
C LYS A 74 0.79 4.53 8.27
N ILE A 75 0.92 4.33 6.96
CA ILE A 75 2.21 4.26 6.26
C ILE A 75 3.02 5.55 6.48
N VAL A 76 2.35 6.71 6.39
CA VAL A 76 2.96 8.02 6.68
C VAL A 76 3.41 8.13 8.14
N LYS A 77 2.57 7.71 9.09
CA LYS A 77 2.90 7.72 10.53
C LYS A 77 4.11 6.84 10.89
N GLU A 78 4.30 5.74 10.18
CA GLU A 78 5.45 4.85 10.36
C GLU A 78 6.73 5.37 9.65
N LYS A 79 6.73 6.61 9.14
CA LYS A 79 7.88 7.26 8.48
C LYS A 79 8.40 6.49 7.26
N ALA A 80 7.50 5.82 6.54
CA ALA A 80 7.87 5.07 5.35
C ALA A 80 8.13 5.95 4.11
N VAL A 81 7.58 7.17 4.06
CA VAL A 81 7.65 8.05 2.88
C VAL A 81 9.09 8.32 2.43
N PRO A 82 10.04 8.74 3.31
CA PRO A 82 11.43 8.97 2.89
C PRO A 82 12.16 7.68 2.49
N ILE A 83 11.75 6.54 3.05
CA ILE A 83 12.32 5.24 2.72
C ILE A 83 11.91 4.86 1.29
N ILE A 84 10.62 4.96 0.99
CA ILE A 84 10.05 4.68 -0.34
C ILE A 84 10.63 5.64 -1.38
N GLU A 85 10.75 6.92 -1.03
CA GLU A 85 11.41 7.93 -1.88
C GLU A 85 12.86 7.52 -2.22
N GLY A 86 13.63 7.03 -1.24
CA GLY A 86 14.97 6.51 -1.47
C GLY A 86 15.00 5.37 -2.49
N TYR A 87 14.04 4.44 -2.42
CA TYR A 87 13.94 3.33 -3.37
C TYR A 87 13.56 3.75 -4.80
N MET A 88 13.04 4.96 -5.01
CA MET A 88 12.81 5.51 -6.36
C MET A 88 14.13 5.81 -7.09
N PHE A 89 15.26 5.86 -6.37
CA PHE A 89 16.59 6.08 -6.94
C PHE A 89 17.46 4.81 -6.96
N GLU A 90 16.87 3.65 -6.63
CA GLU A 90 17.57 2.36 -6.66
C GLU A 90 17.96 1.94 -8.09
N GLU A 91 19.07 1.21 -8.23
CA GLU A 91 19.57 0.73 -9.53
C GLU A 91 18.63 -0.31 -10.14
N HIS A 92 18.05 -1.17 -9.29
CA HIS A 92 17.19 -2.26 -9.71
C HIS A 92 15.83 -1.73 -10.21
N GLU A 93 15.59 -1.91 -11.51
CA GLU A 93 14.42 -1.36 -12.21
C GLU A 93 13.08 -1.72 -11.55
N MET A 94 12.86 -2.99 -11.20
CA MET A 94 11.60 -3.42 -10.57
C MET A 94 11.34 -2.76 -9.21
N ILE A 95 12.39 -2.51 -8.41
CA ILE A 95 12.28 -1.87 -7.10
C ILE A 95 11.92 -0.40 -7.28
N ARG A 96 12.59 0.26 -8.24
CA ARG A 96 12.31 1.65 -8.60
C ARG A 96 10.87 1.84 -9.10
N LEU A 97 10.38 0.93 -9.95
CA LEU A 97 9.00 0.96 -10.43
C LEU A 97 8.00 0.79 -9.28
N ALA A 98 8.19 -0.23 -8.44
CA ALA A 98 7.31 -0.48 -7.30
C ALA A 98 7.29 0.69 -6.30
N ALA A 99 8.45 1.30 -6.03
CA ALA A 99 8.57 2.46 -5.15
C ALA A 99 7.84 3.69 -5.72
N THR A 100 7.98 3.93 -7.03
CA THR A 100 7.31 5.05 -7.70
C THR A 100 5.79 4.87 -7.69
N GLU A 101 5.31 3.65 -7.95
CA GLU A 101 3.88 3.33 -7.89
C GLU A 101 3.32 3.47 -6.47
N CYS A 102 4.10 3.03 -5.46
CA CYS A 102 3.76 3.24 -4.06
C CYS A 102 3.63 4.74 -3.73
N MET A 103 4.59 5.55 -4.18
CA MET A 103 4.58 7.01 -3.97
C MET A 103 3.38 7.67 -4.66
N CYS A 104 3.03 7.25 -5.88
CA CYS A 104 1.82 7.71 -6.57
C CYS A 104 0.55 7.43 -5.76
N ASN A 105 0.42 6.20 -5.21
CA ASN A 105 -0.72 5.85 -4.37
C ASN A 105 -0.75 6.65 -3.07
N LEU A 106 0.41 6.92 -2.46
CA LEU A 106 0.52 7.71 -1.25
C LEU A 106 0.22 9.20 -1.48
N ALA A 107 0.59 9.76 -2.63
CA ALA A 107 0.35 11.16 -2.99
C ALA A 107 -1.14 11.52 -3.09
N LEU A 108 -2.02 10.51 -3.23
CA LEU A 108 -3.48 10.70 -3.15
C LEU A 108 -3.93 11.10 -1.73
N SER A 109 -3.11 10.85 -0.70
CA SER A 109 -3.40 11.31 0.65
C SER A 109 -3.04 12.79 0.80
N PRO A 110 -3.95 13.64 1.31
CA PRO A 110 -3.68 15.07 1.51
C PRO A 110 -2.50 15.30 2.46
N GLN A 111 -2.24 14.41 3.41
CA GLN A 111 -1.08 14.51 4.32
C GLN A 111 0.26 14.39 3.57
N VAL A 112 0.32 13.52 2.56
CA VAL A 112 1.51 13.36 1.72
C VAL A 112 1.64 14.52 0.75
N ALA A 113 0.53 14.96 0.16
CA ALA A 113 0.52 16.14 -0.71
C ALA A 113 1.01 17.39 0.04
N GLU A 114 0.57 17.61 1.29
CA GLU A 114 1.02 18.70 2.14
C GLU A 114 2.53 18.62 2.45
N LEU A 115 3.07 17.42 2.71
CA LEU A 115 4.51 17.21 2.91
C LEU A 115 5.35 17.68 1.73
N PHE A 116 4.88 17.49 0.49
CA PHE A 116 5.59 17.93 -0.72
C PHE A 116 5.26 19.35 -1.17
N LEU A 117 4.11 19.90 -0.77
CA LEU A 117 3.69 21.28 -1.06
C LEU A 117 4.21 22.29 -0.03
N ALA A 118 4.55 21.85 1.17
CA ALA A 118 5.18 22.67 2.19
C ALA A 118 6.59 23.10 1.72
N LYS A 119 6.66 24.31 1.17
CA LYS A 119 7.89 25.02 0.81
C LYS A 119 8.57 25.63 2.02
#